data_AF-A0A3D5RT37-F1
#
_entry.id   AF-A0A3D5RT37-F1
#
_cell.length_a   1.000
_cell.length_b   1.000
_cell.length_c   1.000
_cell.angle_alpha   90.00
_cell.angle_beta   90.00
_cell.angle_gamma   90.00
#
_symmetry.space_group_name_H-M   'P 1'
#
loop_
_entity.id
_entity.type
_entity.pdbx_description
1 polymer ?
#
loop_
_entity_poly.entity_id
_entity_poly.type
_entity_poly.pdbx_seq_one_letter_code
_entity_poly.pdbx_strand_id
1 'polypeptide(L)' 'HIGNARPAVVFDVLFRLLRHQFGKKHVVYARNFTDVDDKINAAAAEQGVPINTITNKYKAIYRQDMG' A
#
# COMPACT_ATOMS: atom_id res chain seq x y z
N HIS A 1 3.73 9.61 -4.46
CA HIS A 1 3.45 10.47 -5.64
C HIS A 1 2.01 10.24 -6.12
N ILE A 2 1.46 11.15 -6.93
CA ILE A 2 0.06 11.08 -7.39
C ILE A 2 -0.27 9.77 -8.14
N GLY A 3 0.70 9.23 -8.88
CA GLY A 3 0.58 7.91 -9.52
C GLY A 3 0.31 6.76 -8.54
N ASN A 4 0.87 6.78 -7.31
CA ASN A 4 0.54 5.80 -6.28
C ASN A 4 -0.82 6.06 -5.63
N ALA A 5 -1.32 7.30 -5.73
CA ALA A 5 -2.60 7.66 -5.15
C ALA A 5 -3.78 7.23 -6.00
N ARG A 6 -3.66 7.36 -7.32
CA ARG A 6 -4.69 6.96 -8.28
C ARG A 6 -5.25 5.55 -8.08
N PRO A 7 -4.44 4.47 -8.02
CA PRO A 7 -4.98 3.12 -7.84
C PRO A 7 -5.67 2.97 -6.48
N ALA A 8 -5.15 3.58 -5.41
CA ALA A 8 -5.78 3.51 -4.09
C ALA A 8 -7.19 4.12 -4.10
N VAL A 9 -7.38 5.27 -4.76
CA VAL A 9 -8.68 5.94 -4.91
C VAL A 9 -9.62 5.12 -5.80
N VAL A 10 -9.14 4.66 -6.96
CA VAL A 10 -9.98 3.88 -7.90
C VAL A 10 -10.50 2.60 -7.25
N PHE A 11 -9.64 1.88 -6.53
CA PHE A 11 -10.06 0.66 -5.83
C PHE A 11 -10.91 0.95 -4.59
N ASP A 12 -10.74 2.08 -3.90
CA ASP A 12 -11.64 2.49 -2.83
C ASP A 12 -13.05 2.78 -3.35
N VAL A 13 -13.17 3.52 -4.45
CA VAL A 13 -14.46 3.80 -5.10
C VAL A 13 -15.13 2.50 -5.54
N LEU A 14 -14.38 1.59 -6.17
CA LEU A 14 -14.89 0.28 -6.56
C LEU A 14 -15.36 -0.53 -5.34
N PHE A 15 -14.57 -0.55 -4.26
CA PHE A 15 -14.93 -1.25 -3.02
C PHE A 15 -16.23 -0.70 -2.41
N ARG A 16 -16.40 0.63 -2.38
CA ARG A 16 -17.63 1.28 -1.91
C ARG A 16 -18.83 0.94 -2.78
N LEU A 17 -18.67 0.94 -4.09
CA LEU A 17 -19.71 0.57 -5.04
C LEU A 17 -20.16 -0.89 -4.85
N LEU A 18 -19.20 -1.82 -4.78
CA LEU A 18 -19.50 -3.24 -4.57
C LEU A 18 -20.20 -3.47 -3.23
N ARG A 19 -19.78 -2.79 -2.16
CA ARG A 19 -20.46 -2.87 -0.85
C ARG A 19 -21.87 -2.29 -0.87
N HIS A 20 -22.10 -1.26 -1.66
CA HIS A 20 -23.42 -0.68 -1.85
C HIS A 20 -24.35 -1.66 -2.59
N GLN A 21 -23.85 -2.29 -3.66
CA GLN A 21 -24.63 -3.20 -4.50
C GLN A 21 -24.90 -4.57 -3.85
N PHE A 22 -23.88 -5.16 -3.21
CA PHE A 22 -23.94 -6.55 -2.72
C PHE A 22 -24.02 -6.64 -1.20
N GLY A 23 -23.95 -5.53 -0.48
CA GLY A 23 -23.96 -5.49 0.97
C GLY A 23 -22.59 -5.67 1.62
N LYS A 24 -22.42 -5.05 2.79
CA LYS A 24 -21.13 -4.96 3.52
C LYS A 24 -20.49 -6.30 3.88
N LYS A 25 -21.27 -7.38 4.01
CA LYS A 25 -20.78 -8.72 4.39
C LYS A 25 -20.28 -9.54 3.21
N HIS A 26 -20.56 -9.11 1.97
CA HIS A 26 -20.25 -9.87 0.76
C HIS A 26 -18.99 -9.38 0.03
N VAL A 27 -18.33 -8.34 0.55
CA VAL A 27 -17.14 -7.75 -0.08
C VAL A 27 -16.03 -7.56 0.96
N VAL A 28 -14.95 -8.31 0.79
CA VAL A 28 -13.71 -8.22 1.58
C VAL A 28 -12.66 -7.48 0.75
N TYR A 29 -11.99 -6.49 1.34
CA TYR A 29 -10.91 -5.76 0.69
C TYR A 29 -9.57 -6.17 1.28
N ALA A 30 -8.68 -6.69 0.44
CA ALA A 30 -7.32 -7.05 0.79
C ALA A 30 -6.34 -6.31 -0.12
N ARG A 31 -5.26 -5.78 0.48
CA ARG A 31 -4.16 -5.10 -0.22
C ARG A 31 -2.85 -5.52 0.44
N ASN A 32 -1.86 -5.89 -0.35
CA ASN A 32 -0.54 -6.24 0.15
C ASN A 32 0.38 -5.01 0.20
N PHE A 33 1.44 -5.13 1.00
CA PHE A 33 2.63 -4.28 0.88
C PHE A 33 3.76 -5.16 0.37
N THR A 34 4.43 -4.73 -0.70
CA THR A 34 5.68 -5.38 -1.11
C THR A 34 6.80 -4.85 -0.24
N ASP A 35 7.22 -5.65 0.72
CA ASP A 35 8.29 -5.32 1.67
C ASP A 35 9.58 -6.14 1.45
N VAL A 36 9.60 -6.97 0.41
CA VAL A 36 10.80 -7.64 -0.10
C VAL A 36 10.80 -7.49 -1.62
N ASP A 37 11.80 -6.76 -2.14
CA ASP A 37 12.01 -6.50 -3.56
C ASP A 37 13.48 -6.09 -3.79
N ASP A 38 14.03 -6.36 -4.96
CA ASP A 38 15.45 -6.09 -5.27
C ASP A 38 15.83 -4.62 -5.08
N LYS A 39 14.92 -3.69 -5.38
CA LYS A 39 15.18 -2.25 -5.18
C LYS A 39 15.30 -1.89 -3.71
N ILE A 40 14.53 -2.56 -2.85
CA ILE A 40 14.55 -2.36 -1.41
C ILE A 40 15.86 -2.94 -0.85
N ASN A 41 16.27 -4.13 -1.32
CA ASN A 41 17.55 -4.74 -0.97
C ASN A 41 18.73 -3.82 -1.33
N ALA A 42 18.74 -3.29 -2.56
CA ALA A 42 19.79 -2.38 -3.03
C ALA A 42 19.84 -1.10 -2.19
N ALA A 43 18.69 -0.47 -1.92
CA ALA A 43 18.62 0.75 -1.11
C ALA A 43 19.07 0.51 0.35
N ALA A 44 18.72 -0.65 0.92
CA ALA A 44 19.14 -1.02 2.27
C ALA A 44 20.65 -1.24 2.35
N ALA A 45 21.23 -1.93 1.35
CA ALA A 45 22.67 -2.15 1.24
C ALA A 45 23.45 -0.85 1.04
N GLU A 46 22.99 0.04 0.15
CA GLU A 46 23.58 1.36 -0.10
C GLU A 46 23.61 2.23 1.16
N GLN A 47 22.53 2.17 1.97
CA GLN A 47 22.41 2.95 3.21
C GLN A 47 23.02 2.25 4.43
N GLY A 48 23.45 0.99 4.31
CA GLY A 48 24.00 0.20 5.42
C GLY A 48 22.99 -0.07 6.54
N VAL A 49 21.69 -0.16 6.22
CA VAL A 49 20.60 -0.35 7.20
C VAL A 49 19.85 -1.66 6.96
N PRO A 50 19.18 -2.23 7.97
CA PRO A 50 18.29 -3.38 7.76
C PRO A 50 17.14 -3.05 6.80
N ILE A 51 16.72 -4.03 5.98
CA ILE A 51 15.63 -3.89 4.99
C ILE A 51 14.33 -3.34 5.60
N ASN A 52 14.05 -3.72 6.85
CA ASN A 52 12.86 -3.28 7.58
C ASN A 52 12.84 -1.76 7.84
N THR A 53 14.00 -1.11 7.86
CA THR A 53 14.11 0.34 8.09
C THR A 53 13.57 1.09 6.88
N ILE A 54 13.91 0.62 5.68
CA ILE A 54 13.40 1.18 4.42
C ILE A 54 11.89 0.92 4.30
N THR A 55 11.45 -0.31 4.50
CA THR A 55 10.04 -0.69 4.30
C THR A 55 9.12 -0.05 5.33
N ASN A 56 9.51 0.01 6.60
CA ASN A 56 8.70 0.64 7.64
C ASN A 56 8.53 2.14 7.40
N LYS A 57 9.59 2.83 6.95
CA LYS A 57 9.53 4.24 6.57
C LYS A 57 8.46 4.49 5.51
N TYR A 58 8.50 3.74 4.40
CA TYR A 58 7.53 3.92 3.33
C TYR A 58 6.12 3.41 3.67
N LYS A 59 5.99 2.35 4.48
CA LYS A 59 4.70 1.92 5.04
C LYS A 59 4.06 3.02 5.89
N ALA A 60 4.85 3.71 6.72
CA ALA A 60 4.36 4.82 7.55
C ALA A 60 3.90 6.00 6.69
N ILE A 61 4.71 6.44 5.72
CA ILE A 61 4.36 7.51 4.79
C ILE A 61 3.07 7.17 4.04
N TYR A 62 2.96 5.94 3.51
CA TYR A 62 1.75 5.52 2.80
C TYR A 62 0.50 5.56 3.68
N ARG A 63 0.61 5.13 4.95
CA ARG A 63 -0.50 5.19 5.91
C ARG A 63 -0.87 6.63 6.27
N GLN A 64 0.08 7.55 6.30
CA GLN A 64 -0.20 8.96 6.54
C GLN A 64 -0.91 9.61 5.34
N ASP A 65 -0.49 9.26 4.13
CA ASP A 65 -1.07 9.80 2.89
C ASP A 65 -2.49 9.25 2.61
N MET A 66 -2.78 8.04 3.08
CA MET A 66 -3.98 7.27 2.70
C MET A 66 -4.90 6.85 3.84
N GLY A 67 -4.49 7.08 5.08
CA GLY A 67 -5.19 6.66 6.30
C GLY A 67 -6.41 7.49 6.63
#